data_AF-A0A7Y3TUK2-F1
#
_entry.id   AF-A0A7Y3TUK2-F1
#
_cell.length_a   1.000
_cell.length_b   1.000
_cell.length_c   1.000
_cell.angle_alpha   90.00
_cell.angle_beta   90.00
_cell.angle_gamma   90.00
#
_symmetry.space_group_name_H-M   'P 1'
#
loop_
_entity.id
_entity.type
_entity.pdbx_description
1 polymer ?
#
loop_
_entity_poly.entity_id
_entity_poly.type
_entity_poly.pdbx_seq_one_letter_code
_entity_poly.pdbx_strand_id
1 'polypeptide(L)'
;MLKLNYTDVGLYMERTMTNPELLIAQRVLLAMRLGRSLHIESGRASFLLPVDIPELEGLEMALQREYGSVVTLIAVDEEFVEVGISGSWIAEDKDAHEGCSWR
;
A
#
# COMPACT_ATOMS: atom_id res chain seq x y z
N MET A 1 1.04 -4.10 -9.66
CA MET A 1 1.25 -3.76 -8.23
C MET A 1 0.97 -2.28 -8.03
N LEU A 2 0.30 -1.89 -6.94
CA LEU A 2 0.22 -0.50 -6.51
C LEU A 2 1.41 -0.19 -5.59
N LYS A 3 1.82 1.08 -5.50
CA LYS A 3 2.87 1.54 -4.59
C LYS A 3 2.39 2.83 -3.93
N LEU A 4 2.43 2.87 -2.60
CA LEU A 4 1.93 3.97 -1.76
C LEU A 4 3.09 4.64 -1.04
N ASN A 5 3.34 5.92 -1.31
CA ASN A 5 4.39 6.69 -0.66
C ASN A 5 3.73 7.77 0.19
N TYR A 6 3.91 7.69 1.50
CA TYR A 6 3.53 8.77 2.40
C TYR A 6 4.67 9.77 2.41
N THR A 7 4.37 11.00 2.03
CA THR A 7 5.30 12.13 2.05
C THR A 7 4.75 13.22 2.93
N ASP A 8 5.58 14.19 3.31
CA ASP A 8 5.15 15.39 4.05
C ASP A 8 4.03 16.17 3.33
N VAL A 9 3.88 15.96 2.02
CA VAL A 9 2.90 16.65 1.15
C VAL A 9 1.64 15.80 0.92
N GLY A 10 1.59 14.57 1.45
CA GLY A 10 0.46 13.66 1.36
C GLY A 10 0.80 12.30 0.76
N LEU A 11 -0.24 11.57 0.37
CA LEU A 11 -0.15 10.22 -0.19
C LEU A 11 0.04 10.27 -1.71
N TYR A 12 1.10 9.63 -2.20
CA TYR A 12 1.31 9.39 -3.63
C TYR A 12 1.13 7.91 -3.97
N MET A 13 0.23 7.64 -4.92
CA MET A 13 -0.04 6.30 -5.43
C MET A 13 0.44 6.15 -6.87
N GLU A 14 1.24 5.11 -7.14
CA GLU A 14 1.65 4.75 -8.50
C GLU A 14 1.37 3.28 -8.80
N ARG A 15 0.94 2.99 -10.04
CA ARG A 15 0.84 1.62 -10.54
C ARG A 15 2.19 1.21 -11.12
N THR A 16 2.80 0.19 -10.53
CA THR A 16 4.04 -0.40 -11.00
C THR A 16 3.77 -1.71 -11.74
N MET A 17 4.51 -1.90 -12.84
CA MET A 17 4.50 -3.14 -13.64
C MET A 17 5.52 -4.17 -13.14
N THR A 18 6.33 -3.80 -12.15
CA THR A 18 7.36 -4.67 -11.56
C THR A 18 6.74 -5.71 -10.64
N ASN A 19 7.24 -6.95 -10.71
CA ASN A 19 6.84 -8.01 -9.80
C ASN A 19 7.31 -7.66 -8.36
N PRO A 20 6.41 -7.69 -7.34
CA PRO A 20 6.75 -7.40 -5.95
C PRO A 20 7.89 -8.26 -5.42
N GLU A 21 7.89 -9.56 -5.72
CA GLU A 21 8.92 -10.50 -5.27
C GLU A 21 10.29 -10.16 -5.87
N LEU A 22 10.31 -9.74 -7.14
CA LEU A 22 11.53 -9.31 -7.81
C LEU A 22 12.08 -8.02 -7.20
N LEU A 23 11.19 -7.06 -6.89
CA LEU A 23 11.57 -5.81 -6.24
C LEU A 23 12.12 -6.05 -4.84
N ILE A 24 11.47 -6.91 -4.06
CA ILE A 24 11.95 -7.35 -2.74
C ILE A 24 13.33 -8.01 -2.86
N ALA A 25 13.48 -8.98 -3.76
CA ALA A 25 14.75 -9.69 -3.95
C ALA A 25 15.90 -8.75 -4.31
N GLN A 26 15.66 -7.76 -5.17
CA GLN A 26 16.66 -6.74 -5.53
C GLN A 26 17.07 -5.89 -4.34
N ARG A 27 16.11 -5.45 -3.51
CA ARG A 27 16.39 -4.64 -2.31
C ARG A 27 17.13 -5.43 -1.25
N VAL A 28 16.74 -6.68 -1.01
CA VAL A 28 17.45 -7.58 -0.08
C VAL A 28 18.89 -7.77 -0.53
N LEU A 29 19.11 -8.07 -1.81
CA LEU A 29 20.47 -8.27 -2.35
C LEU A 29 21.33 -7.01 -2.21
N LEU A 30 20.76 -5.83 -2.46
CA LEU A 30 21.46 -4.56 -2.31
C LEU A 30 21.82 -4.30 -0.84
N ALA A 31 20.88 -4.45 0.07
CA ALA A 31 21.10 -4.26 1.51
C ALA A 31 22.21 -5.17 2.04
N MET A 32 22.18 -6.45 1.65
CA MET A 32 23.23 -7.42 1.99
C MET A 32 24.61 -6.99 1.47
N ARG A 33 24.70 -6.49 0.23
CA ARG A 33 25.97 -6.02 -0.34
C ARG A 33 26.51 -4.77 0.34
N LEU A 34 25.62 -3.91 0.82
CA LEU A 34 25.97 -2.67 1.52
C LEU A 34 26.17 -2.86 3.03
N GLY A 35 25.95 -4.07 3.56
CA GLY A 35 25.97 -4.33 5.01
C GLY A 35 24.91 -3.54 5.77
N ARG A 36 23.79 -3.21 5.11
CA ARG A 36 22.66 -2.48 5.71
C ARG A 36 21.53 -3.43 6.07
N SER A 37 20.78 -3.06 7.09
CA SER A 37 19.53 -3.75 7.45
C SER A 37 18.43 -3.40 6.45
N LEU A 38 17.56 -4.37 6.19
CA LEU A 38 16.31 -4.17 5.47
C LEU A 38 15.21 -4.90 6.22
N HIS A 39 14.20 -4.15 6.63
CA HIS A 39 13.04 -4.64 7.35
C HIS A 39 11.92 -4.91 6.35
N ILE A 40 11.35 -6.12 6.40
CA ILE A 40 10.22 -6.51 5.57
C ILE A 40 9.17 -7.12 6.48
N GLU A 41 7.99 -6.51 6.53
CA GLU A 41 6.91 -6.93 7.43
C GLU A 41 5.58 -6.94 6.69
N SER A 42 4.67 -7.85 7.07
CA SER A 42 3.28 -7.75 6.62
C SER A 42 2.63 -6.56 7.32
N GLY A 43 1.99 -5.69 6.55
CA GLY A 43 1.42 -4.45 7.06
C GLY A 43 0.12 -4.09 6.38
N ARG A 44 -0.49 -3.01 6.86
CA ARG A 44 -1.69 -2.41 6.31
C ARG A 44 -1.44 -0.91 6.13
N ALA A 45 -1.85 -0.39 4.99
CA ALA A 45 -1.86 1.05 4.71
C ALA A 45 -3.31 1.49 4.63
N SER A 46 -3.61 2.71 5.08
CA SER A 46 -4.92 3.30 4.89
C SER A 46 -4.86 4.76 4.49
N PHE A 47 -5.90 5.19 3.79
CA PHE A 47 -6.09 6.57 3.36
C PHE A 47 -7.56 6.89 3.20
N LEU A 48 -7.88 8.18 3.26
CA LEU A 48 -9.26 8.67 3.14
C LEU A 48 -9.57 9.05 1.69
N LEU A 49 -10.77 8.70 1.25
CA LEU A 49 -11.38 9.17 0.03
C LEU A 49 -12.68 9.91 0.37
N PRO A 50 -12.97 11.04 -0.29
CA PRO A 50 -14.28 11.67 -0.26
C PRO A 50 -15.39 10.71 -0.74
N VAL A 51 -16.55 10.75 -0.09
CA VAL A 51 -17.70 9.90 -0.44
C VAL A 51 -18.36 10.28 -1.77
N ASP A 52 -18.12 11.49 -2.27
CA ASP A 52 -18.73 12.03 -3.49
C ASP A 52 -17.95 11.68 -4.76
N ILE A 53 -16.89 10.88 -4.66
CA ILE A 53 -16.13 10.38 -5.81
C ILE A 53 -16.98 9.38 -6.61
N PRO A 54 -17.32 9.66 -7.88
CA PRO A 54 -18.16 8.79 -8.69
C PRO A 54 -17.63 7.35 -8.84
N GLU A 55 -16.31 7.18 -8.83
CA GLU A 55 -15.63 5.89 -8.98
C GLU A 55 -15.71 5.01 -7.72
N LEU A 56 -16.13 5.56 -6.57
CA LEU A 56 -16.20 4.81 -5.30
C LEU A 56 -17.20 3.66 -5.36
N GLU A 57 -18.38 3.88 -5.95
CA GLU A 57 -19.38 2.83 -6.17
C GLU A 57 -18.82 1.71 -7.04
N GLY A 58 -18.06 2.07 -8.09
CA GLY A 58 -17.38 1.11 -8.95
C GLY A 58 -16.34 0.27 -8.21
N LEU A 59 -15.60 0.89 -7.29
CA LEU A 59 -14.63 0.21 -6.43
C LEU A 59 -15.33 -0.77 -5.47
N GLU A 60 -16.40 -0.36 -4.79
CA GLU A 60 -17.18 -1.24 -3.91
C GLU A 60 -17.69 -2.48 -4.64
N MET A 61 -18.27 -2.28 -5.82
CA MET A 61 -18.76 -3.38 -6.66
C MET A 61 -17.63 -4.30 -7.14
N ALA A 62 -16.43 -3.77 -7.38
CA ALA A 62 -15.27 -4.58 -7.77
C ALA A 62 -14.79 -5.44 -6.58
N LEU A 63 -14.70 -4.85 -5.39
CA LEU A 63 -14.28 -5.54 -4.16
C LEU A 63 -15.26 -6.63 -3.74
N GLN A 64 -16.56 -6.43 -3.91
CA GLN A 64 -17.57 -7.47 -3.64
C GLN A 64 -17.41 -8.69 -4.55
N ARG A 65 -16.83 -8.53 -5.75
CA ARG A 65 -16.62 -9.63 -6.71
C ARG A 65 -15.29 -10.37 -6.47
N GLU A 66 -14.30 -9.69 -5.90
CA GLU A 66 -13.03 -10.33 -5.51
C GLU A 66 -13.16 -10.97 -4.12
N TYR A 67 -13.10 -12.30 -4.06
CA TYR A 67 -13.17 -13.09 -2.81
C TYR A 67 -11.93 -12.95 -1.90
N GLY A 68 -11.08 -11.96 -2.11
CA GLY A 68 -9.81 -11.75 -1.40
C GLY A 68 -9.77 -10.40 -0.69
N SER A 69 -9.71 -10.43 0.63
CA SER A 69 -9.70 -9.26 1.54
C SER A 69 -8.37 -8.49 1.56
N VAL A 70 -7.84 -8.15 0.38
CA VAL A 70 -6.64 -7.31 0.25
C VAL A 70 -6.98 -5.84 0.47
N VAL A 71 -8.17 -5.41 0.03
CA VAL A 71 -8.67 -4.04 0.17
C VAL A 71 -9.96 -4.05 0.99
N THR A 72 -10.13 -3.06 1.85
CA THR A 72 -11.30 -2.86 2.70
C THR A 72 -11.76 -1.41 2.57
N LEU A 73 -13.08 -1.20 2.61
CA LEU A 73 -13.70 0.11 2.63
C LEU A 73 -14.54 0.24 3.90
N ILE A 74 -14.30 1.30 4.67
CA ILE A 74 -14.98 1.56 5.94
C ILE A 74 -15.45 3.01 5.93
N ALA A 75 -16.76 3.25 6.04
CA ALA A 75 -17.28 4.62 6.20
C ALA A 75 -16.79 5.20 7.54
N VAL A 76 -16.15 6.37 7.48
CA VAL A 76 -15.62 7.06 8.67
C VAL A 76 -16.65 8.05 9.18
N ASP A 77 -17.15 8.90 8.28
CA ASP A 77 -18.18 9.91 8.54
C ASP A 77 -19.03 10.18 7.28
N GLU A 78 -19.79 11.26 7.28
CA GLU A 78 -20.67 11.65 6.16
C GLU A 78 -19.90 12.19 4.95
N GLU A 79 -18.61 12.49 5.09
CA GLU A 79 -17.77 13.11 4.06
C GLU A 79 -16.67 12.16 3.55
N PHE A 80 -16.24 11.19 4.35
CA PHE A 80 -15.08 10.33 4.05
C PHE A 80 -15.31 8.83 4.27
N VAL A 81 -14.68 8.05 3.38
CA VAL A 81 -14.49 6.61 3.51
C VAL A 81 -13.00 6.30 3.67
N GLU A 82 -12.65 5.42 4.60
CA GLU A 82 -11.30 4.89 4.75
C GLU A 82 -11.12 3.67 3.83
N VAL A 83 -10.10 3.76 2.98
CA VAL A 83 -9.59 2.63 2.18
C VAL A 83 -8.42 2.02 2.90
N GLY A 84 -8.54 0.77 3.33
CA GLY A 84 -7.44 -0.01 3.90
C GLY A 84 -6.94 -1.07 2.93
N ILE A 85 -5.62 -1.18 2.76
CA ILE A 85 -4.96 -2.15 1.89
C ILE A 85 -3.98 -2.98 2.72
N SER A 86 -3.94 -4.30 2.53
CA SER A 86 -3.03 -5.23 3.22
C SER A 86 -1.91 -5.73 2.28
N GLY A 87 -0.67 -5.80 2.76
CA GLY A 87 0.50 -6.06 1.91
C GLY A 87 1.81 -6.08 2.70
N SER A 88 2.92 -5.74 2.05
CA SER A 88 4.26 -5.80 2.66
C SER A 88 4.90 -4.41 2.76
N TRP A 89 5.31 -4.08 3.98
CA TRP A 89 6.14 -2.93 4.29
C TRP A 89 7.61 -3.26 4.02
N ILE A 90 8.36 -2.33 3.45
CA ILE A 90 9.80 -2.49 3.18
C ILE A 90 10.48 -1.19 3.59
N ALA A 91 11.36 -1.24 4.59
CA ALA A 91 12.04 -0.07 5.12
C ALA A 91 13.51 -0.35 5.53
N GLU A 92 14.37 0.67 5.47
CA GLU A 92 15.75 0.57 5.99
C GLU A 92 15.79 0.67 7.53
N ASP A 93 14.78 1.30 8.14
CA ASP A 93 14.59 1.41 9.58
C ASP A 93 13.17 0.93 9.96
N LYS A 94 13.04 0.23 11.08
CA LYS A 94 11.77 -0.21 11.66
C LYS A 94 10.83 0.97 12.01
N ASP A 95 11.40 2.15 12.28
CA ASP A 95 10.65 3.35 12.65
C ASP A 95 10.38 4.26 11.43
N ALA A 96 10.82 3.87 10.22
CA ALA A 96 10.58 4.64 9.02
C ALA A 96 9.11 4.57 8.59
N HIS A 97 8.50 5.73 8.34
CA HIS A 97 7.13 5.87 7.84
C HIS A 97 7.00 5.70 6.30
N GLU A 98 8.03 5.15 5.66
CA GLU A 98 8.06 4.85 4.23
C GLU A 98 8.11 3.33 3.99
N GLY A 99 7.18 2.79 3.19
CA GLY A 99 7.20 1.38 2.83
C GLY A 99 6.27 1.02 1.68
N CYS A 100 6.72 0.11 0.82
CA CYS A 100 6.11 -0.13 -0.48
C CYS A 100 6.35 -1.56 -1.01
N SER A 101 5.33 -2.41 -0.93
CA SER A 101 5.12 -3.56 -1.84
C SER A 101 3.71 -4.14 -1.67
N TRP A 102 2.92 -4.22 -2.74
CA TRP A 102 1.54 -4.75 -2.72
C TRP A 102 1.33 -5.81 -3.82
N ARG A 103 0.68 -6.93 -3.50
CA ARG A 103 0.41 -8.04 -4.41
C ARG A 103 -0.93 -7.85 -5.12
#